data_AF-A0A6B8RPE1-F1
#
_entry.id   AF-A0A6B8RPE1-F1
#
_cell.length_a   1.000
_cell.length_b   1.000
_cell.length_c   1.000
_cell.angle_alpha   90.00
_cell.angle_beta   90.00
_cell.angle_gamma   90.00
#
_symmetry.space_group_name_H-M   'P 1'
#
loop_
_entity.id
_entity.type
_entity.pdbx_description
1 polymer ?
#
loop_
_entity_poly.entity_id
_entity_poly.type
_entity_poly.pdbx_seq_one_letter_code
_entity_poly.pdbx_strand_id
1 'polypeptide(L)'
;MSDWKNEIKSRFDAYIARQEEINEVLKELLKSLEVHPYNFATSMVFNDGEERSWTISIANKEVLITEKEITNSQLSYTEDLNSTEPLEEKGDLSESIIEVFLKKFKWTIAK
;
A
#
# COMPACT_ATOMS: atom_id res chain seq x y z
N MET A 1 6.24 -24.11 -28.27
CA MET A 1 6.89 -24.31 -26.95
C MET A 1 6.03 -23.58 -25.94
N SER A 2 5.77 -24.19 -24.79
CA SER A 2 4.57 -23.93 -24.01
C SER A 2 4.49 -22.53 -23.38
N ASP A 3 3.40 -21.84 -23.69
CA ASP A 3 3.04 -20.49 -23.23
C ASP A 3 3.02 -20.33 -21.70
N TRP A 4 2.91 -21.44 -20.95
CA TRP A 4 2.89 -21.42 -19.49
C TRP A 4 4.15 -20.81 -18.87
N LYS A 5 5.34 -20.95 -19.49
CA LYS A 5 6.58 -20.35 -18.94
C LYS A 5 6.55 -18.83 -19.01
N ASN A 6 6.02 -18.30 -20.11
CA ASN A 6 5.88 -16.85 -20.30
C ASN A 6 4.79 -16.29 -19.39
N GLU A 7 3.69 -17.03 -19.21
CA GLU A 7 2.62 -16.67 -18.27
C GLU A 7 3.13 -16.61 -16.83
N ILE A 8 3.87 -17.64 -16.37
CA ILE A 8 4.47 -17.64 -15.04
C ILE A 8 5.42 -16.47 -14.87
N LYS A 9 6.33 -16.24 -15.85
CA LYS A 9 7.26 -15.12 -15.81
C LYS A 9 6.52 -13.77 -15.71
N SER A 10 5.51 -13.56 -16.54
CA SER A 10 4.69 -12.34 -16.52
C SER A 10 4.06 -12.09 -15.14
N ARG A 11 3.54 -13.13 -14.49
CA ARG A 11 2.97 -13.02 -13.14
C ARG A 11 4.02 -12.67 -12.09
N PHE A 12 5.22 -13.25 -12.18
CA PHE A 12 6.34 -12.89 -11.28
C PHE A 12 6.82 -11.46 -11.52
N ASP A 13 6.96 -11.04 -12.78
CA ASP A 13 7.38 -9.68 -13.12
C ASP A 13 6.34 -8.66 -12.61
N ALA A 14 5.04 -8.94 -12.77
CA ALA A 14 3.96 -8.12 -12.21
C ALA A 14 3.96 -8.11 -10.67
N TYR A 15 4.27 -9.25 -10.03
CA TYR A 15 4.41 -9.35 -8.59
C TYR A 15 5.55 -8.45 -8.08
N ILE A 16 6.74 -8.54 -8.68
CA ILE A 16 7.88 -7.72 -8.30
C ILE A 16 7.60 -6.23 -8.56
N ALA A 17 7.07 -5.87 -9.73
CA ALA A 17 6.75 -4.50 -10.07
C ALA A 17 5.79 -3.87 -9.06
N ARG A 18 4.75 -4.61 -8.65
CA ARG A 18 3.79 -4.14 -7.64
C ARG A 18 4.40 -3.98 -6.25
N GLN A 19 5.33 -4.87 -5.87
CA GLN A 19 6.07 -4.73 -4.62
C GLN A 19 6.97 -3.49 -4.62
N GLU A 20 7.65 -3.22 -5.74
CA GLU A 20 8.50 -2.04 -5.92
C GLU A 20 7.69 -0.74 -5.84
N GLU A 21 6.55 -0.69 -6.53
CA GLU A 21 5.61 0.44 -6.51
C GLU A 21 5.20 0.81 -5.08
N ILE A 22 4.78 -0.17 -4.28
CA ILE A 22 4.39 0.04 -2.87
C ILE A 22 5.61 0.46 -2.03
N ASN A 23 6.75 -0.19 -2.23
CA ASN A 23 7.97 0.12 -1.49
C ASN A 23 8.45 1.56 -1.73
N GLU A 24 8.34 2.08 -2.95
CA GLU A 24 8.73 3.45 -3.28
C GLU A 24 7.89 4.46 -2.50
N VAL A 25 6.56 4.31 -2.55
CA VAL A 25 5.63 5.20 -1.86
C VAL A 25 5.80 5.13 -0.35
N LEU A 26 5.95 3.92 0.21
CA LEU A 26 6.21 3.74 1.65
C LEU A 26 7.51 4.41 2.08
N LYS A 27 8.59 4.25 1.31
CA LYS A 27 9.89 4.89 1.61
C LYS A 27 9.80 6.41 1.56
N GLU A 28 9.09 6.95 0.58
CA GLU A 28 8.88 8.40 0.49
C GLU A 28 8.10 8.94 1.69
N LEU A 29 7.01 8.25 2.06
CA LEU A 29 6.22 8.60 3.24
C LEU A 29 7.05 8.56 4.52
N LEU A 30 7.79 7.48 4.74
CA LEU A 30 8.61 7.33 5.95
C LEU A 30 9.75 8.37 6.01
N LYS A 31 10.41 8.65 4.88
CA LYS A 31 11.40 9.73 4.81
C LYS A 31 10.79 11.08 5.19
N SER A 32 9.55 11.37 4.78
CA SER A 32 8.90 12.64 5.14
C SER A 32 8.71 12.80 6.66
N LEU A 33 8.57 11.69 7.39
CA LEU A 33 8.43 11.66 8.85
C LEU A 33 9.76 11.75 9.60
N GLU A 34 10.87 11.42 8.95
CA GLU A 34 12.22 11.56 9.50
C GLU A 34 12.73 13.01 9.48
N VAL A 35 12.09 13.87 8.68
CA VAL A 35 12.45 15.30 8.56
C VAL A 35 11.73 16.14 9.63
N HIS A 36 12.33 17.29 9.97
CA HIS A 36 11.73 18.28 10.85
C HIS A 36 10.34 18.74 10.33
N PRO A 37 9.32 18.89 11.18
CA PRO A 37 9.35 18.94 12.64
C PRO A 37 9.23 17.60 13.38
N TYR A 38 8.96 16.50 12.67
CA TYR A 38 8.57 15.24 13.29
C TYR A 38 9.76 14.44 13.84
N ASN A 39 10.84 14.34 13.07
CA ASN A 39 12.08 13.65 13.46
C ASN A 39 11.83 12.24 14.05
N PHE A 40 10.85 11.50 13.50
CA PHE A 40 10.57 10.15 13.97
C PHE A 40 11.63 9.18 13.46
N ALA A 41 12.08 8.26 14.31
CA ALA A 41 12.82 7.09 13.83
C ALA A 41 11.84 6.17 13.09
N THR A 42 12.15 5.82 11.84
CA THR A 42 11.29 4.95 11.04
C THR A 42 12.03 3.72 10.53
N SER A 43 11.30 2.63 10.33
CA SER A 43 11.80 1.45 9.63
C SER A 43 10.66 0.73 8.91
N MET A 44 11.04 -0.02 7.88
CA MET A 44 10.14 -0.84 7.09
C MET A 44 10.81 -2.17 6.78
N VAL A 45 10.10 -3.26 7.03
CA VAL A 45 10.52 -4.62 6.67
C VAL A 45 9.44 -5.24 5.81
N PHE A 46 9.82 -5.67 4.61
CA PHE A 46 8.94 -6.46 3.75
C PHE A 46 8.96 -7.92 4.21
N ASN A 47 7.77 -8.51 4.38
CA ASN A 47 7.58 -9.90 4.72
C ASN A 47 7.02 -10.64 3.50
N ASP A 48 7.85 -11.52 2.92
CA ASP A 48 7.48 -12.36 1.78
C ASP A 48 6.86 -13.66 2.30
N GLY A 49 5.57 -13.62 2.63
CA GLY A 49 4.78 -14.75 3.11
C GLY A 49 3.65 -15.13 2.14
N GLU A 50 2.64 -15.85 2.64
CA GLU A 50 1.42 -16.15 1.85
C GLU A 50 0.68 -14.87 1.40
N GLU A 51 0.84 -13.79 2.18
CA GLU A 51 0.33 -12.45 1.87
C GLU A 51 1.49 -11.45 1.90
N ARG A 52 1.57 -10.61 0.86
CA ARG A 52 2.51 -9.50 0.81
C ARG A 52 2.19 -8.50 1.92
N SER A 53 3.15 -8.30 2.81
CA SER A 53 2.98 -7.40 3.94
C SER A 53 4.25 -6.65 4.30
N TRP A 54 4.06 -5.51 4.96
CA TRP A 54 5.10 -4.61 5.43
C TRP A 54 4.90 -4.38 6.91
N THR A 55 5.93 -4.71 7.69
CA THR A 55 6.03 -4.28 9.08
C THR A 55 6.65 -2.89 9.10
N ILE A 56 5.92 -1.92 9.63
CA ILE A 56 6.32 -0.52 9.65
C ILE A 56 6.42 -0.06 11.09
N SER A 57 7.59 0.43 11.47
CA SER A 57 7.85 0.95 12.80
C SER A 57 8.08 2.45 12.72
N ILE A 58 7.34 3.22 13.51
CA ILE A 58 7.49 4.68 13.64
C ILE A 58 7.59 5.02 15.13
N ALA A 59 8.71 5.62 15.52
CA ALA A 59 9.10 5.82 16.91
C ALA A 59 9.03 4.50 17.71
N ASN A 60 8.03 4.35 18.57
CA ASN A 60 7.85 3.18 19.44
C ASN A 60 6.59 2.37 19.08
N LYS A 61 5.99 2.61 17.92
CA LYS A 61 4.82 1.89 17.43
C LYS A 61 5.17 1.09 16.19
N GLU A 62 4.65 -0.13 16.12
CA GLU A 62 4.80 -1.01 14.99
C GLU A 62 3.42 -1.43 14.48
N VAL A 63 3.25 -1.44 13.16
CA VAL A 63 2.03 -1.91 12.50
C VAL A 63 2.38 -2.82 11.34
N LEU A 64 1.51 -3.81 11.10
CA LEU A 64 1.53 -4.61 9.88
C LEU A 64 0.54 -4.03 8.88
N ILE A 65 1.01 -3.76 7.67
CA ILE A 65 0.19 -3.34 6.53
C ILE A 65 0.26 -4.44 5.47
N THR A 66 -0.86 -4.84 4.90
CA THR A 66 -0.88 -5.83 3.83
C THR A 66 -1.24 -5.22 2.47
N GLU A 67 -0.83 -5.89 1.39
CA GLU A 67 -1.21 -5.47 0.04
C GLU A 67 -2.73 -5.46 -0.14
N LYS A 68 -3.43 -6.42 0.49
CA LYS A 68 -4.87 -6.49 0.44
C LYS A 68 -5.52 -5.25 1.05
N GLU A 69 -4.99 -4.74 2.15
CA GLU A 69 -5.48 -3.50 2.77
C GLU A 69 -5.27 -2.29 1.87
N ILE A 70 -4.10 -2.18 1.24
CA ILE A 70 -3.79 -1.12 0.28
C ILE A 70 -4.73 -1.20 -0.92
N THR A 71 -4.91 -2.40 -1.48
CA THR A 71 -5.78 -2.65 -2.63
C THR A 71 -7.23 -2.31 -2.32
N ASN A 72 -7.73 -2.74 -1.16
CA ASN A 72 -9.08 -2.40 -0.71
C ASN A 72 -9.27 -0.89 -0.52
N SER A 73 -8.23 -0.17 -0.08
CA SER A 73 -8.26 1.28 0.06
C SER A 73 -8.11 2.02 -1.27
N GLN A 74 -7.56 1.37 -2.31
CA GLN A 74 -7.50 1.90 -3.68
C GLN A 74 -8.79 1.68 -4.46
N LEU A 75 -9.62 0.73 -4.07
CA LEU A 75 -10.91 0.54 -4.70
C LEU A 75 -11.86 1.64 -4.20
N SER A 76 -12.02 2.71 -4.99
CA SER A 76 -13.08 3.68 -4.74
C SER A 76 -14.39 3.12 -5.27
N TYR A 77 -15.38 2.95 -4.40
CA TYR A 77 -16.75 2.67 -4.82
C TYR A 77 -17.43 3.98 -5.18
N THR A 78 -17.41 4.32 -6.46
CA THR A 78 -18.25 5.39 -6.98
C THR A 78 -19.62 4.78 -7.26
N GLU A 79 -20.59 5.02 -6.38
CA GLU A 79 -22.00 4.76 -6.68
C GLU A 79 -22.44 5.72 -7.78
N ASP A 80 -22.30 5.29 -9.04
CA ASP A 80 -23.00 5.96 -10.12
C ASP A 80 -24.49 5.63 -9.97
N LEU A 81 -25.29 6.62 -9.58
CA LEU A 81 -26.73 6.50 -9.35
C LEU A 81 -27.51 5.99 -10.58
N ASN A 82 -26.86 5.88 -11.74
CA ASN A 82 -27.43 5.35 -12.99
C ASN A 82 -26.80 4.03 -13.47
N SER A 83 -25.83 3.44 -12.77
CA SER A 83 -25.18 2.19 -13.14
C SER A 83 -25.53 1.05 -12.16
N THR A 84 -25.85 -0.13 -12.69
CA THR A 84 -26.05 -1.35 -11.90
C THR A 84 -24.75 -1.98 -11.38
N GLU A 85 -23.60 -1.47 -11.83
CA GLU A 85 -22.28 -1.94 -11.38
C GLU A 85 -21.48 -0.74 -10.86
N PRO A 86 -20.94 -0.80 -9.61
CA PRO A 86 -20.03 0.23 -9.13
C PRO A 86 -18.83 0.28 -10.07
N LEU A 87 -18.49 1.48 -10.53
CA LEU A 87 -17.24 1.70 -11.26
C LEU A 87 -16.09 1.52 -10.26
N GLU A 88 -15.38 0.40 -10.35
CA GLU A 88 -14.13 0.17 -9.62
C GLU A 88 -13.04 1.05 -10.25
N GLU A 89 -13.04 2.34 -9.91
CA GLU A 89 -11.92 3.20 -10.24
C GLU A 89 -10.77 2.91 -9.27
N LYS A 90 -9.56 2.70 -9.81
CA LYS A 90 -8.36 2.50 -9.01
C LYS A 90 -7.84 3.85 -8.55
N GLY A 91 -8.06 4.18 -7.28
CA GLY A 91 -7.56 5.37 -6.61
C GLY A 91 -6.02 5.42 -6.52
N ASP A 92 -5.51 6.60 -6.19
CA ASP A 92 -4.07 6.85 -6.07
C ASP A 92 -3.43 5.98 -4.98
N LEU A 93 -2.28 5.36 -5.31
CA LEU A 93 -1.59 4.47 -4.38
C LEU A 93 -1.11 5.19 -3.12
N SER A 94 -0.66 6.44 -3.26
CA SER A 94 -0.15 7.25 -2.15
C SER A 94 -1.26 7.60 -1.19
N GLU A 95 -2.40 8.05 -1.70
CA GLU A 95 -3.59 8.34 -0.88
C GLU A 95 -4.06 7.10 -0.12
N SER A 96 -4.17 5.96 -0.80
CA SER A 96 -4.58 4.70 -0.17
C SER A 96 -3.61 4.20 0.89
N ILE A 97 -2.29 4.33 0.66
CA ILE A 97 -1.28 4.00 1.68
C ILE A 97 -1.42 4.93 2.89
N ILE A 98 -1.60 6.24 2.67
CA ILE A 98 -1.82 7.21 3.76
C ILE A 98 -3.07 6.85 4.56
N GLU A 99 -4.18 6.53 3.90
CA GLU A 99 -5.40 6.10 4.58
C GLU A 99 -5.19 4.86 5.45
N VAL A 100 -4.51 3.84 4.92
CA VAL A 100 -4.20 2.62 5.68
C VAL A 100 -3.32 2.95 6.89
N PHE A 101 -2.32 3.83 6.73
CA PHE A 101 -1.49 4.31 7.83
C PHE A 101 -2.31 4.96 8.93
N LEU A 102 -3.16 5.92 8.58
CA LEU A 102 -3.99 6.64 9.55
C LEU A 102 -4.91 5.70 10.31
N LYS A 103 -5.55 4.75 9.60
CA LYS A 103 -6.39 3.70 10.19
C LYS A 103 -5.60 2.82 11.17
N LYS A 104 -4.40 2.37 10.79
CA LYS A 104 -3.56 1.46 11.60
C LYS A 104 -2.96 2.13 12.82
N PHE A 105 -2.40 3.32 12.66
CA PHE A 105 -1.80 4.08 13.78
C PHE A 105 -2.84 4.78 14.67
N LYS A 106 -4.12 4.76 14.26
CA LYS A 106 -5.24 5.49 14.86
C LYS A 106 -4.95 6.99 14.96
N TRP A 107 -4.33 7.52 13.92
CA TRP A 107 -4.04 8.94 13.80
C TRP A 107 -5.18 9.58 13.03
N THR A 108 -5.88 10.51 13.68
CA THR A 108 -6.87 11.35 13.01
C THR A 108 -6.16 12.59 12.47
N ILE A 109 -6.30 12.86 11.18
CA ILE A 109 -5.96 14.18 10.63
C ILE A 109 -6.97 15.16 11.22
N ALA A 110 -6.49 16.13 12.00
CA ALA A 110 -7.32 17.27 12.38
C ALA A 110 -7.61 18.09 11.12
N LYS A 111 -8.90 18.20 10.77
CA LYS A 111 -9.39 19.08 9.69
C LYS A 111 -9.20 20.55 10.05
#